data_AF-A0A157ZCW4-F1
#
_entry.id   AF-A0A157ZCW4-F1
#
_cell.length_a   1.000
_cell.length_b   1.000
_cell.length_c   1.000
_cell.angle_alpha   90.00
_cell.angle_beta   90.00
_cell.angle_gamma   90.00
#
_symmetry.space_group_name_H-M   'P 1'
#
loop_
_entity.id
_entity.type
_entity.pdbx_description
1 polymer ?
#
loop_
_entity_poly.entity_id
_entity_poly.type
_entity_poly.pdbx_seq_one_letter_code
_entity_poly.pdbx_strand_id
1 'polypeptide(L)' 'MSAVSPRRSRKRKPPRGTLARYRNRIVEVLGEARGQRVMIRSIHDDGVERRTAVKWANLVPLETALF' A
#
# COMPACT_ATOMS: atom_id res chain seq x y z
N MET A 1 -16.63 10.60 23.68
CA MET A 1 -15.65 10.69 22.58
C MET A 1 -15.45 9.29 22.02
N SER A 2 -16.18 8.93 20.97
CA SER A 2 -16.16 7.57 20.43
C SER A 2 -14.89 7.36 19.61
N ALA A 3 -14.00 6.49 20.10
CA ALA A 3 -12.86 6.02 19.31
C ALA A 3 -13.41 5.28 18.09
N VAL A 4 -13.28 5.91 16.91
CA VAL A 4 -13.58 5.26 15.64
C VAL A 4 -12.50 4.22 15.41
N SER A 5 -12.78 2.98 15.76
CA SER A 5 -12.00 1.82 15.33
C SER A 5 -11.84 1.90 13.81
N PRO A 6 -10.62 1.88 13.24
CA PRO A 6 -10.45 1.94 11.80
C PRO A 6 -11.15 0.71 11.24
N ARG A 7 -12.24 0.97 10.51
CA ARG A 7 -13.08 -0.05 9.92
C ARG A 7 -12.14 -0.97 9.15
N ARG A 8 -12.12 -2.23 9.55
CA ARG A 8 -11.51 -3.37 8.86
C ARG A 8 -12.17 -3.47 7.48
N SER A 9 -11.84 -2.55 6.58
CA SER A 9 -12.47 -2.48 5.26
C SER A 9 -12.09 -3.78 4.58
N ARG A 10 -13.11 -4.56 4.18
CA ARG A 10 -12.93 -5.74 3.33
C ARG A 10 -11.94 -5.35 2.24
N LYS A 11 -10.78 -6.03 2.21
CA LYS A 11 -9.56 -5.73 1.45
C LYS A 11 -9.82 -5.51 -0.04
N ARG A 12 -10.43 -4.38 -0.38
CA ARG A 12 -10.63 -3.96 -1.76
C ARG A 12 -9.25 -3.69 -2.35
N LYS A 13 -9.08 -4.07 -3.60
CA LYS A 13 -7.85 -3.76 -4.34
C LYS A 13 -7.63 -2.24 -4.29
N PRO A 14 -6.46 -1.77 -3.81
CA PRO A 14 -6.14 -0.35 -3.79
C PRO A 14 -6.15 0.22 -5.23
N PRO A 15 -6.69 1.43 -5.43
CA PRO A 15 -6.54 2.15 -6.69
C PRO A 15 -5.06 2.38 -7.03
N ARG A 16 -4.76 2.56 -8.33
CA ARG A 16 -3.46 3.06 -8.77
C ARG A 16 -3.20 4.46 -8.17
N GLY A 17 -1.96 4.75 -7.82
CA GLY A 17 -1.54 5.97 -7.13
C GLY A 17 -1.74 5.92 -5.61
N THR A 18 -2.35 4.87 -5.06
CA THR A 18 -2.50 4.75 -3.60
C THR A 18 -1.13 4.64 -2.94
N LEU A 19 -0.88 5.51 -1.96
CA LEU A 19 0.24 5.37 -1.04
C LEU A 19 -0.13 4.41 0.10
N ALA A 20 0.76 3.47 0.37
CA ALA A 20 0.57 2.46 1.41
C ALA A 20 1.88 2.18 2.15
N ARG A 21 1.77 1.60 3.35
CA ARG A 21 2.88 0.99 4.05
C ARG A 21 3.01 -0.47 3.60
N TYR A 22 4.22 -0.87 3.24
CA TYR A 22 4.61 -2.26 3.04
C TYR A 22 5.88 -2.53 3.84
N ARG A 23 5.79 -3.38 4.86
CA ARG A 23 6.86 -3.58 5.85
C ARG A 23 7.28 -2.24 6.48
N ASN A 24 8.56 -1.88 6.39
CA ASN A 24 9.14 -0.65 6.92
C ASN A 24 9.18 0.51 5.90
N ARG A 25 8.47 0.42 4.77
CA ARG A 25 8.57 1.38 3.66
C ARG A 25 7.22 1.92 3.22
N ILE A 26 7.23 3.15 2.73
CA ILE A 26 6.13 3.76 1.99
C ILE A 26 6.24 3.35 0.53
N VAL A 27 5.13 2.92 -0.04
CA VAL A 27 5.06 2.39 -1.41
C VAL A 27 3.89 3.02 -2.15
N GLU A 28 4.04 3.15 -3.46
CA GLU A 28 2.98 3.59 -4.35
C GLU A 28 2.44 2.38 -5.14
N VAL A 29 1.12 2.27 -5.25
CA VAL A 29 0.48 1.24 -6.07
C VAL A 29 0.47 1.66 -7.54
N LEU A 30 1.16 0.92 -8.41
CA LEU A 30 1.24 1.18 -9.85
C LEU A 30 0.09 0.57 -10.65
N GLY A 31 -0.63 -0.40 -10.09
CA GLY A 31 -1.76 -1.06 -10.76
C GLY A 31 -1.87 -2.54 -10.45
N GLU A 32 -2.68 -3.23 -11.24
CA GLU A 32 -2.90 -4.68 -11.09
C GLU A 32 -1.67 -5.50 -11.45
N ALA A 33 -1.51 -6.62 -10.76
CA ALA A 33 -0.61 -7.69 -11.14
C ALA A 33 -1.39 -9.02 -11.10
N ARG A 34 -0.75 -10.12 -11.54
CA ARG A 34 -1.40 -11.43 -11.56
C ARG A 34 -1.88 -11.86 -10.16
N GLY A 35 -3.13 -12.33 -10.10
CA GLY A 35 -3.77 -12.84 -8.88
C GLY A 35 -4.19 -11.70 -7.95
N GLN A 36 -4.22 -11.96 -6.63
CA GLN A 36 -4.57 -10.94 -5.63
C GLN A 36 -3.41 -9.96 -5.34
N ARG A 37 -2.67 -9.58 -6.38
CA ARG A 37 -1.45 -8.77 -6.28
C ARG A 37 -1.61 -7.45 -6.99
N VAL A 38 -0.87 -6.46 -6.51
CA VAL A 38 -0.66 -5.19 -7.17
C VAL A 38 0.83 -4.98 -7.39
N MET A 39 1.17 -4.30 -8.48
CA MET A 39 2.52 -3.76 -8.65
C MET A 39 2.68 -2.57 -7.71
N ILE A 40 3.75 -2.56 -6.94
CA ILE A 40 4.15 -1.41 -6.13
C ILE A 40 5.49 -0.87 -6.59
N ARG A 41 5.69 0.44 -6.38
CA ARG A 41 6.96 1.13 -6.43
C ARG A 41 7.40 1.44 -5.00
N SER A 42 8.65 1.13 -4.68
CA SER A 42 9.23 1.43 -3.36
C SER A 42 10.67 1.87 -3.49
N ILE A 43 11.08 2.81 -2.64
CA ILE A 43 12.49 3.14 -2.41
C ILE A 43 13.00 2.25 -1.28
N HIS A 44 14.11 1.57 -1.53
CA HIS A 44 14.77 0.72 -0.54
C HIS A 44 15.80 1.52 0.27
N ASP A 45 16.35 0.89 1.31
CA ASP A 45 17.26 1.55 2.25
C ASP A 45 18.61 1.93 1.58
N ASP A 46 18.90 1.33 0.42
CA ASP A 46 20.01 1.69 -0.48
C ASP A 46 19.67 2.87 -1.42
N GLY A 47 18.49 3.49 -1.27
CA GLY A 47 17.99 4.56 -2.13
C GLY A 47 17.51 4.08 -3.51
N VAL A 48 17.61 2.78 -3.82
CA VAL A 48 17.28 2.27 -5.15
C VAL A 48 15.78 2.01 -5.27
N GLU A 49 15.18 2.54 -6.34
CA GLU A 49 13.80 2.24 -6.70
C GLU A 49 13.68 0.78 -7.15
N ARG A 50 12.68 0.07 -6.61
CA ARG A 50 12.30 -1.26 -7.07
C ARG A 50 10.80 -1.36 -7.30
N ARG A 51 10.44 -2.15 -8.31
CA ARG A 51 9.06 -2.51 -8.62
C ARG A 51 8.83 -3.97 -8.25
N THR A 52 7.79 -4.24 -7.49
CA THR A 52 7.51 -5.61 -7.01
C THR A 52 6.02 -5.87 -6.98
N ALA A 53 5.60 -7.04 -7.43
CA ALA A 53 4.23 -7.50 -7.25
C ALA A 53 4.06 -7.98 -5.81
N VAL A 54 3.11 -7.43 -5.05
CA VAL A 54 2.82 -7.87 -3.66
C VAL A 54 1.34 -8.16 -3.51
N LYS A 55 0.96 -9.05 -2.58
CA LYS A 55 -0.45 -9.26 -2.25
C LYS A 55 -1.02 -7.94 -1.72
N TRP A 56 -2.10 -7.42 -2.30
CA TRP A 56 -2.70 -6.16 -1.81
C TRP A 56 -3.17 -6.27 -0.35
N ALA A 57 -3.43 -7.50 0.09
CA ALA A 57 -3.77 -7.85 1.46
C ALA A 57 -2.68 -7.55 2.50
N ASN A 58 -1.45 -7.29 2.06
CA ASN A 58 -0.29 -6.94 2.88
C ASN A 58 0.03 -5.44 2.85
N LEU A 59 -0.76 -4.65 2.12
CA LEU A 59 -0.64 -3.21 2.09
C LEU A 59 -1.53 -2.61 3.18
N VAL A 60 -0.97 -1.69 3.96
CA VAL A 60 -1.73 -0.87 4.90
C VAL A 60 -1.88 0.50 4.27
N PRO A 61 -3.09 0.92 3.85
CA PRO A 61 -3.29 2.25 3.30
C PRO A 61 -2.77 3.32 4.26
N LEU A 62 -2.02 4.29 3.74
CA LEU A 62 -1.76 5.50 4.48
C LEU A 62 -3.03 6.34 4.32
N GLU A 63 -3.99 6.16 5.23
CA GLU A 63 -5.11 7.10 5.36
C GLU A 63 -4.50 8.49 5.48
N THR A 64 -4.93 9.40 4.60
CA THR A 64 -4.37 10.72 4.30
C THR A 64 -3.50 11.24 5.44
N ALA A 65 -2.24 10.82 5.48
CA ALA A 65 -1.27 11.30 6.44
C ALA A 65 -0.85 12.66 5.89
N LEU A 66 -1.74 13.63 6.12
CA LEU A 66 -1.52 15.04 5.92
C LEU A 66 -0.33 15.39 6.80
N PHE A 67 0.77 15.71 6.13
CA PHE A 67 1.83 16.52 6.72
C PHE A 67 1.25 17.83 7.24
#